data_AF-A0A9D6DSB9-F1
#
_entry.id   AF-A0A9D6DSB9-F1
#
_cell.length_a   1.000
_cell.length_b   1.000
_cell.length_c   1.000
_cell.angle_alpha   90.00
_cell.angle_beta   90.00
_cell.angle_gamma   90.00
#
_symmetry.space_group_name_H-M   'P 1'
#
loop_
_entity.id
_entity.type
_entity.pdbx_description
1 polymer ?
#
loop_
_entity_poly.entity_id
_entity_poly.type
_entity_poly.pdbx_seq_one_letter_code
_entity_poly.pdbx_strand_id
1 'polypeptide(L)'
;MRSAKNMFSIFLCWTILWSQSANLQAGQINTGNTATPSLDEIIKLSSWQIRDIAEKHDFAKGEIDKKSKEIEKAGKAEEQNAKKIEKDAKVKIKATEKKLKDIPQSVTDPKAIATRQNLKCDIVAIKKEMVQQIVASNSKQTAYDVSISKLTLLRDWRNTAMEIDKKTKDGTISQRTLGDSKTQIGNVLDIGSRSSESPFEGQEKDIQLGADDLKRLKMSGQFPKEVVDPLITEYVNRLAQNIARNSDLTVPLSVTVVSETEKWNGRPVLDKNGRKRQVVNAFAEPGGFLVVYAGLILEAENEAEFAGALAHEIAHVTARHGHRIMSRAAKFSILKTAGQITALIITSGASYLVYMLLQYGFSGLDLFLNLNLLGVSRDFELEADQLGMQYVWHAGYDPAGFTALFDRMASEFGYASHTSFFQTHPAFGDRILVASKEEKALRSVDPNREYTNNTSEFDGIRERVRMLVDITHEEEAKNPDQYQPSLYANEQKDEEACKDILPVAPPLSSVKSVPNTPPVTSIPKTEETAQPEQKTDEEDKPPVLKRKE
;
A
#
# COMPACT_ATOMS: atom_id res chain seq x y z
N MET A 1 19.57 21.39 79.94
CA MET A 1 18.49 21.92 79.06
C MET A 1 19.18 22.53 77.85
N ARG A 2 19.19 21.81 76.71
CA ARG A 2 18.38 22.10 75.48
C ARG A 2 18.58 23.55 74.99
N SER A 3 18.84 23.86 73.73
CA SER A 3 18.47 23.19 72.47
C SER A 3 19.25 23.88 71.33
N ALA A 4 19.85 23.12 70.42
CA ALA A 4 19.31 22.87 69.08
C ALA A 4 19.41 24.05 68.09
N LYS A 5 20.35 23.96 67.16
CA LYS A 5 20.13 23.61 65.75
C LYS A 5 21.41 23.87 64.96
N ASN A 6 21.69 22.98 64.02
CA ASN A 6 22.68 23.08 62.94
C ASN A 6 24.15 22.83 63.33
N MET A 7 24.58 21.57 63.25
CA MET A 7 25.64 21.11 62.33
C MET A 7 26.15 19.72 62.73
N PHE A 8 26.57 18.96 61.71
CA PHE A 8 27.37 17.71 61.72
C PHE A 8 26.67 16.37 61.98
N SER A 9 26.50 15.62 60.89
CA SER A 9 27.02 14.25 60.64
C SER A 9 26.44 13.80 59.29
N ILE A 10 27.14 13.67 58.16
CA ILE A 10 28.47 13.09 57.88
C ILE A 10 28.76 11.94 58.84
N PHE A 11 28.02 10.85 58.68
CA PHE A 11 28.42 9.45 58.87
C PHE A 11 27.15 8.58 58.87
N LEU A 12 26.51 8.41 57.70
CA LEU A 12 25.67 7.24 57.37
C LEU A 12 25.25 7.29 55.90
N CYS A 13 26.14 6.90 54.97
CA CYS A 13 25.71 6.43 53.65
C CYS A 13 26.82 5.64 52.95
N TRP A 14 27.44 4.71 53.67
CA TRP A 14 28.37 3.70 53.13
C TRP A 14 28.00 2.36 53.76
N THR A 15 26.83 1.83 53.39
CA THR A 15 26.44 0.40 53.40
C THR A 15 24.98 0.27 52.92
N ILE A 16 24.69 0.74 51.69
CA ILE A 16 23.59 0.19 50.85
C ILE A 16 24.11 0.22 49.41
N LEU A 17 25.20 -0.51 49.18
CA LEU A 17 25.56 -1.09 47.90
C LEU A 17 25.09 -2.54 48.01
N TRP A 18 24.32 -3.01 47.02
CA TRP A 18 23.55 -4.26 46.95
C TRP A 18 22.08 -4.15 47.37
N SER A 19 21.25 -3.65 46.44
CA SER A 19 19.92 -4.14 46.07
C SER A 19 19.08 -3.03 45.44
N GLN A 20 19.44 -2.62 44.21
CA GLN A 20 18.50 -1.98 43.26
C GLN A 20 19.16 -1.87 41.88
N SER A 21 19.56 -3.01 41.33
CA SER A 21 19.60 -3.20 39.87
C SER A 21 18.20 -3.64 39.46
N ALA A 22 17.30 -2.67 39.28
CA ALA A 22 16.01 -2.93 38.65
C ALA A 22 16.25 -3.10 37.14
N ASN A 23 15.96 -4.31 36.67
CA ASN A 23 16.12 -4.81 35.31
C ASN A 23 15.73 -3.79 34.22
N LEU A 24 16.72 -3.25 33.51
CA LEU A 24 16.57 -2.90 32.10
C LEU A 24 16.80 -4.18 31.30
N GLN A 25 15.74 -4.98 31.20
CA GLN A 25 15.68 -6.06 30.23
C GLN A 25 15.35 -5.40 28.89
N ALA A 26 16.20 -5.67 27.89
CA ALA A 26 15.87 -5.52 26.48
C ALA A 26 14.43 -5.97 26.23
N GLY A 27 13.74 -5.37 25.26
CA GLY A 27 12.39 -5.77 24.84
C GLY A 27 12.34 -7.22 24.34
N GLN A 28 12.47 -8.17 25.25
CA GLN A 28 11.95 -9.51 25.14
C GLN A 28 10.45 -9.32 25.15
N ILE A 29 9.80 -9.81 24.10
CA ILE A 29 8.41 -10.23 24.20
C ILE A 29 8.32 -11.01 25.52
N ASN A 30 7.47 -10.54 26.43
CA ASN A 30 7.24 -11.21 27.69
C ASN A 30 6.61 -12.57 27.38
N THR A 31 7.46 -13.59 27.15
CA THR A 31 7.09 -14.99 26.92
C THR A 31 6.65 -15.67 28.23
N GLY A 32 6.44 -14.89 29.29
CA GLY A 32 5.88 -15.31 30.57
C GLY A 32 4.41 -15.73 30.53
N ASN A 33 3.83 -15.93 29.35
CA ASN A 33 2.58 -16.67 29.18
C ASN A 33 2.77 -17.71 28.07
N THR A 34 2.93 -18.97 28.47
CA THR A 34 3.22 -20.15 27.63
C THR A 34 2.01 -20.63 26.80
N ALA A 35 0.99 -19.79 26.64
CA ALA A 35 -0.21 -20.13 25.89
C ALA A 35 0.01 -19.82 24.40
N THR A 36 -0.05 -20.86 23.56
CA THR A 36 -0.10 -20.70 22.10
C THR A 36 -1.27 -19.77 21.74
N PRO A 37 -1.04 -18.68 20.99
CA PRO A 37 -2.12 -17.77 20.58
C PRO A 37 -3.21 -18.52 19.81
N SER A 38 -4.46 -18.12 20.00
CA SER A 38 -5.58 -18.67 19.24
C SER A 38 -5.51 -18.26 17.76
N LEU A 39 -6.13 -19.04 16.86
CA LEU A 39 -6.18 -18.69 15.43
C LEU A 39 -6.83 -17.31 15.18
N ASP A 40 -7.78 -16.90 16.02
CA ASP A 40 -8.44 -15.58 15.93
C ASP A 40 -7.53 -14.42 16.38
N GLU A 41 -6.56 -14.68 17.24
CA GLU A 41 -5.51 -13.72 17.59
C GLU A 41 -4.45 -13.68 16.48
N ILE A 42 -4.05 -14.84 15.93
CA ILE A 42 -3.00 -14.95 14.92
C ILE A 42 -3.35 -14.19 13.64
N ILE A 43 -4.59 -14.28 13.14
CA ILE A 43 -5.00 -13.57 11.91
C ILE A 43 -4.93 -12.04 12.03
N LYS A 44 -4.84 -11.50 13.25
CA LYS A 44 -4.67 -10.06 13.52
C LYS A 44 -3.21 -9.63 13.57
N LEU A 45 -2.27 -10.58 13.63
CA LEU A 45 -0.84 -10.30 13.67
C LEU A 45 -0.30 -9.98 12.26
N SER A 46 0.85 -9.32 12.21
CA SER A 46 1.61 -9.14 10.97
C SER A 46 2.12 -10.48 10.42
N SER A 47 2.37 -10.55 9.12
CA SER A 47 2.94 -11.74 8.47
C SER A 47 4.27 -12.16 9.11
N TRP A 48 5.14 -11.22 9.47
CA TRP A 48 6.39 -11.51 10.18
C TRP A 48 6.14 -12.19 11.53
N GLN A 49 5.22 -11.68 12.36
CA GLN A 49 4.85 -12.30 13.64
C GLN A 49 4.30 -13.71 13.45
N ILE A 50 3.49 -13.92 12.41
CA ILE A 50 2.93 -15.24 12.09
C ILE A 50 4.03 -16.22 11.73
N ARG A 51 5.03 -15.80 10.94
CA ARG A 51 6.19 -16.64 10.58
C ARG A 51 7.01 -17.04 11.80
N ASP A 52 7.31 -16.08 12.67
CA ASP A 52 8.03 -16.34 13.93
C ASP A 52 7.28 -17.33 14.83
N ILE A 53 5.96 -17.19 14.94
CA ILE A 53 5.10 -18.13 15.67
C ILE A 53 5.10 -19.51 15.01
N ALA A 54 5.00 -19.58 13.67
CA ALA A 54 4.99 -20.83 12.93
C ALA A 54 6.32 -21.61 13.04
N GLU A 55 7.43 -20.93 13.30
CA GLU A 55 8.73 -21.58 13.53
C GLU A 55 8.87 -22.14 14.96
N LYS A 56 8.18 -21.53 15.94
CA LYS A 56 8.28 -21.88 17.37
C LYS A 56 7.19 -22.82 17.87
N HIS A 57 6.04 -22.87 17.20
CA HIS A 57 4.86 -23.60 17.65
C HIS A 57 4.29 -24.48 16.53
N ASP A 58 3.82 -25.68 16.91
CA ASP A 58 3.09 -26.55 16.00
C ASP A 58 1.58 -26.32 16.12
N PHE A 59 0.92 -26.20 14.97
CA PHE A 59 -0.52 -26.03 14.88
C PHE A 59 -1.13 -27.22 14.14
N ALA A 60 -2.26 -27.72 14.65
CA ALA A 60 -2.96 -28.81 14.00
C ALA A 60 -3.52 -28.33 12.65
N LYS A 61 -3.01 -28.89 11.55
CA LYS A 61 -3.46 -28.56 10.18
C LYS A 61 -4.98 -28.62 10.03
N GLY A 62 -5.63 -29.61 10.66
CA GLY A 62 -7.09 -29.75 10.65
C GLY A 62 -7.85 -28.58 11.30
N GLU A 63 -7.29 -27.96 12.35
CA GLU A 63 -7.88 -26.78 12.99
C GLU A 63 -7.76 -25.54 12.10
N ILE A 64 -6.58 -25.35 11.49
CA ILE A 64 -6.34 -24.26 10.54
C ILE A 64 -7.27 -24.41 9.31
N ASP A 65 -7.36 -25.60 8.74
CA ASP A 65 -8.21 -25.87 7.57
C ASP A 65 -9.70 -25.69 7.91
N LYS A 66 -10.13 -26.06 9.13
CA LYS A 66 -11.49 -25.82 9.62
C LYS A 66 -11.80 -24.33 9.73
N LYS A 67 -10.90 -23.56 10.36
CA LYS A 67 -11.06 -22.10 10.49
C LYS A 67 -11.04 -21.40 9.14
N SER A 68 -10.16 -21.82 8.24
CA SER A 68 -10.08 -21.30 6.87
C SER A 68 -11.39 -21.51 6.11
N LYS A 69 -12.01 -22.69 6.20
CA LYS A 69 -13.32 -22.98 5.59
C LYS A 69 -14.46 -22.16 6.19
N GLU A 70 -14.43 -21.89 7.50
CA GLU A 70 -15.39 -21.01 8.17
C GLU A 70 -15.33 -19.59 7.60
N ILE A 71 -14.11 -19.04 7.50
CA ILE A 71 -13.85 -17.72 6.93
C ILE A 71 -14.23 -17.67 5.45
N GLU A 72 -13.87 -18.70 4.66
CA GLU A 72 -14.21 -18.81 3.25
C GLU A 72 -15.73 -18.78 3.02
N LYS A 73 -16.50 -19.45 3.90
CA LYS A 73 -17.97 -19.41 3.85
C LYS A 73 -18.51 -18.00 4.11
N ALA A 74 -17.92 -17.25 5.05
CA ALA A 74 -18.29 -15.87 5.31
C ALA A 74 -17.97 -14.96 4.10
N GLY A 75 -16.79 -15.12 3.48
CA GLY A 75 -16.41 -14.42 2.26
C GLY A 75 -17.36 -14.68 1.09
N LYS A 76 -17.73 -15.95 0.86
CA LYS A 76 -18.73 -16.32 -0.16
C LYS A 76 -20.10 -15.69 0.08
N ALA A 77 -20.50 -15.50 1.34
CA ALA A 77 -21.75 -14.83 1.66
C ALA A 77 -21.72 -13.33 1.31
N GLU A 78 -20.60 -12.64 1.54
CA GLU A 78 -20.42 -11.24 1.13
C GLU A 78 -20.39 -11.08 -0.40
N GLU A 79 -19.74 -11.99 -1.13
CA GLU A 79 -19.76 -12.00 -2.60
C GLU A 79 -21.19 -12.16 -3.15
N GLN A 80 -21.98 -13.06 -2.56
CA GLN A 80 -23.39 -13.25 -2.91
C GLN A 80 -24.23 -12.01 -2.60
N ASN A 81 -23.94 -11.34 -1.47
CA ASN A 81 -24.60 -10.09 -1.11
C ASN A 81 -24.31 -8.97 -2.13
N ALA A 82 -23.04 -8.81 -2.56
CA ALA A 82 -22.66 -7.84 -3.59
C ALA A 82 -23.41 -8.08 -4.91
N LYS A 83 -23.50 -9.33 -5.37
CA LYS A 83 -24.27 -9.72 -6.57
C LYS A 83 -25.75 -9.39 -6.43
N LYS A 84 -26.32 -9.56 -5.24
CA LYS A 84 -27.72 -9.22 -4.96
C LYS A 84 -27.93 -7.70 -5.01
N ILE A 85 -27.07 -6.92 -4.36
CA ILE A 85 -27.11 -5.45 -4.38
C ILE A 85 -27.09 -4.94 -5.83
N GLU A 86 -26.17 -5.46 -6.63
CA GLU A 86 -26.04 -5.09 -8.04
C GLU A 86 -27.32 -5.40 -8.83
N LYS A 87 -27.88 -6.60 -8.65
CA LYS A 87 -29.12 -7.03 -9.31
C LYS A 87 -30.30 -6.14 -8.92
N ASP A 88 -30.47 -5.86 -7.63
CA ASP A 88 -31.58 -5.05 -7.11
C ASP A 88 -31.47 -3.61 -7.61
N ALA A 89 -30.26 -3.03 -7.64
CA ALA A 89 -30.02 -1.71 -8.20
C ALA A 89 -30.27 -1.67 -9.71
N LYS A 90 -29.83 -2.67 -10.49
CA LYS A 90 -30.13 -2.79 -11.94
C LYS A 90 -31.63 -2.81 -12.21
N VAL A 91 -32.42 -3.48 -11.36
CA VAL A 91 -33.89 -3.49 -11.47
C VAL A 91 -34.47 -2.09 -11.20
N LYS A 92 -34.05 -1.43 -10.12
CA LYS A 92 -34.50 -0.07 -9.78
C LYS A 92 -34.16 0.93 -10.89
N ILE A 93 -32.92 0.89 -11.40
CA ILE A 93 -32.46 1.76 -12.49
C ILE A 93 -33.33 1.57 -13.74
N LYS A 94 -33.54 0.32 -14.19
CA LYS A 94 -34.37 0.04 -15.37
C LYS A 94 -35.81 0.56 -15.20
N ALA A 95 -36.37 0.43 -14.00
CA ALA A 95 -37.71 0.95 -13.71
C ALA A 95 -37.75 2.49 -13.79
N THR A 96 -36.74 3.18 -13.25
CA THR A 96 -36.64 4.65 -13.30
C THR A 96 -36.34 5.15 -14.71
N GLU A 97 -35.49 4.46 -15.48
CA GLU A 97 -35.23 4.77 -16.89
C GLU A 97 -36.48 4.62 -17.76
N LYS A 98 -37.35 3.65 -17.46
CA LYS A 98 -38.64 3.51 -18.14
C LYS A 98 -39.51 4.75 -17.89
N LYS A 99 -39.68 5.16 -16.63
CA LYS A 99 -40.40 6.40 -16.29
C LYS A 99 -39.80 7.63 -16.95
N LEU A 100 -38.46 7.69 -17.07
CA LEU A 100 -37.76 8.78 -17.73
C LEU A 100 -38.02 8.82 -19.24
N LYS A 101 -38.18 7.67 -19.90
CA LYS A 101 -38.52 7.59 -21.32
C LYS A 101 -39.95 8.04 -21.62
N ASP A 102 -40.86 7.88 -20.67
CA ASP A 102 -42.26 8.30 -20.80
C ASP A 102 -42.43 9.84 -20.81
N ILE A 103 -41.39 10.60 -20.40
CA ILE A 103 -41.37 12.08 -20.46
C ILE A 103 -40.45 12.54 -21.60
N PRO A 104 -40.96 13.16 -22.69
CA PRO A 104 -40.13 13.61 -23.81
C PRO A 104 -39.05 14.61 -23.41
N GLN A 105 -37.92 14.64 -24.13
CA GLN A 105 -36.87 15.64 -23.92
C GLN A 105 -37.32 17.06 -24.28
N SER A 106 -38.22 17.21 -25.24
CA SER A 106 -38.75 18.49 -25.72
C SER A 106 -39.92 19.02 -24.87
N VAL A 107 -40.15 18.46 -23.67
CA VAL A 107 -41.27 18.87 -22.83
C VAL A 107 -41.06 20.30 -22.32
N THR A 108 -42.08 21.14 -22.45
CA THR A 108 -42.04 22.56 -22.05
C THR A 108 -42.77 22.83 -20.73
N ASP A 109 -43.59 21.88 -20.25
CA ASP A 109 -44.28 22.00 -18.96
C ASP A 109 -43.26 21.99 -17.81
N PRO A 110 -43.21 23.05 -16.97
CA PRO A 110 -42.24 23.16 -15.88
C PRO A 110 -42.28 21.98 -14.89
N LYS A 111 -43.47 21.42 -14.61
CA LYS A 111 -43.60 20.27 -13.69
C LYS A 111 -43.03 19.00 -14.30
N ALA A 112 -43.27 18.75 -15.58
CA ALA A 112 -42.68 17.63 -16.31
C ALA A 112 -41.16 17.76 -16.44
N ILE A 113 -40.62 18.97 -16.65
CA ILE A 113 -39.17 19.24 -16.63
C ILE A 113 -38.58 18.88 -15.26
N ALA A 114 -39.18 19.38 -14.17
CA ALA A 114 -38.72 19.08 -12.81
C ALA A 114 -38.79 17.57 -12.49
N THR A 115 -39.88 16.90 -12.87
CA THR A 115 -40.03 15.44 -12.70
C THR A 115 -38.99 14.66 -13.48
N ARG A 116 -38.71 15.07 -14.72
CA ARG A 116 -37.66 14.47 -15.55
C ARG A 116 -36.28 14.64 -14.92
N GLN A 117 -36.00 15.80 -14.32
CA GLN A 117 -34.74 16.06 -13.62
C GLN A 117 -34.62 15.21 -12.34
N ASN A 118 -35.68 15.10 -11.54
CA ASN A 118 -35.69 14.26 -10.34
C ASN A 118 -35.43 12.79 -10.68
N LEU A 119 -36.06 12.25 -11.74
CA LEU A 119 -35.81 10.88 -12.20
C LEU A 119 -34.35 10.65 -12.62
N LYS A 120 -33.68 11.66 -13.19
CA LYS A 120 -32.24 11.58 -13.47
C LYS A 120 -31.43 11.56 -12.18
N CYS A 121 -31.74 12.43 -11.20
CA CYS A 121 -31.08 12.44 -9.90
C CYS A 121 -31.29 11.13 -9.14
N ASP A 122 -32.49 10.53 -9.18
CA ASP A 122 -32.79 9.23 -8.57
C ASP A 122 -31.90 8.12 -9.15
N ILE A 123 -31.72 8.10 -10.48
CA ILE A 123 -30.82 7.13 -11.13
C ILE A 123 -29.38 7.31 -10.62
N VAL A 124 -28.90 8.55 -10.52
CA VAL A 124 -27.56 8.86 -9.98
C VAL A 124 -27.44 8.41 -8.52
N ALA A 125 -28.44 8.68 -7.68
CA ALA A 125 -28.45 8.30 -6.28
C ALA A 125 -28.43 6.78 -6.08
N ILE A 126 -29.30 6.04 -6.80
CA ILE A 126 -29.34 4.57 -6.76
C ILE A 126 -27.98 3.98 -7.17
N LYS A 127 -27.34 4.57 -8.18
CA LYS A 127 -26.01 4.16 -8.65
C LYS A 127 -24.92 4.41 -7.62
N LYS A 128 -24.90 5.60 -7.00
CA LYS A 128 -23.96 5.97 -5.94
C LYS A 128 -24.07 5.01 -4.75
N GLU A 129 -25.30 4.76 -4.31
CA GLU A 129 -25.60 3.83 -3.22
C GLU A 129 -25.14 2.39 -3.55
N MET A 130 -25.47 1.90 -4.75
CA MET A 130 -25.05 0.56 -5.20
C MET A 130 -23.54 0.39 -5.15
N VAL A 131 -22.78 1.35 -5.71
CA VAL A 131 -21.31 1.26 -5.73
C VAL A 131 -20.74 1.31 -4.32
N GLN A 132 -21.23 2.21 -3.45
CA GLN A 132 -20.78 2.27 -2.06
C GLN A 132 -20.99 0.94 -1.33
N GLN A 133 -22.15 0.30 -1.53
CA GLN A 133 -22.45 -1.00 -0.91
C GLN A 133 -21.61 -2.15 -1.50
N ILE A 134 -21.41 -2.18 -2.82
CA ILE A 134 -20.55 -3.20 -3.47
C ILE A 134 -19.10 -3.05 -3.01
N VAL A 135 -18.56 -1.83 -2.98
CA VAL A 135 -17.22 -1.55 -2.46
C VAL A 135 -17.09 -2.04 -1.03
N ALA A 136 -18.07 -1.75 -0.16
CA ALA A 136 -18.06 -2.22 1.22
C ALA A 136 -18.11 -3.76 1.34
N SER A 137 -18.91 -4.46 0.54
CA SER A 137 -18.96 -5.94 0.55
C SER A 137 -17.69 -6.57 0.01
N ASN A 138 -17.16 -6.07 -1.11
CA ASN A 138 -15.86 -6.50 -1.65
C ASN A 138 -14.75 -6.26 -0.62
N SER A 139 -14.83 -5.16 0.13
CA SER A 139 -13.84 -4.85 1.14
C SER A 139 -13.74 -5.89 2.24
N LYS A 140 -14.89 -6.38 2.69
CA LYS A 140 -14.96 -7.47 3.66
C LYS A 140 -14.47 -8.79 3.07
N GLN A 141 -14.83 -9.08 1.81
CA GLN A 141 -14.35 -10.27 1.11
C GLN A 141 -12.82 -10.30 1.08
N THR A 142 -12.19 -9.19 0.71
CA THR A 142 -10.73 -9.06 0.69
C THR A 142 -10.12 -9.28 2.08
N ALA A 143 -10.71 -8.74 3.14
CA ALA A 143 -10.25 -8.98 4.51
C ALA A 143 -10.34 -10.47 4.92
N TYR A 144 -11.36 -11.19 4.45
CA TYR A 144 -11.48 -12.63 4.64
C TYR A 144 -10.40 -13.40 3.86
N ASP A 145 -10.17 -13.06 2.59
CA ASP A 145 -9.12 -13.67 1.76
C ASP A 145 -7.75 -13.52 2.42
N VAL A 146 -7.45 -12.34 2.96
CA VAL A 146 -6.18 -12.10 3.67
C VAL A 146 -6.09 -12.91 4.96
N SER A 147 -7.19 -13.01 5.72
CA SER A 147 -7.22 -13.86 6.92
C SER A 147 -6.92 -15.33 6.56
N ILE A 148 -7.44 -15.82 5.43
CA ILE A 148 -7.15 -17.16 4.91
C ILE A 148 -5.67 -17.29 4.52
N SER A 149 -5.08 -16.29 3.87
CA SER A 149 -3.66 -16.32 3.52
C SER A 149 -2.75 -16.26 4.75
N LYS A 150 -3.12 -15.53 5.80
CA LYS A 150 -2.41 -15.54 7.09
C LYS A 150 -2.44 -16.93 7.75
N LEU A 151 -3.59 -17.60 7.71
CA LEU A 151 -3.72 -18.99 8.16
C LEU A 151 -2.91 -19.96 7.29
N THR A 152 -2.87 -19.73 5.98
CA THR A 152 -2.05 -20.50 5.03
C THR A 152 -0.56 -20.32 5.32
N LEU A 153 -0.13 -19.09 5.60
CA LEU A 153 1.23 -18.77 6.02
C LEU A 153 1.58 -19.56 7.28
N LEU A 154 0.75 -19.49 8.33
CA LEU A 154 0.94 -20.25 9.57
C LEU A 154 1.10 -21.76 9.30
N ARG A 155 0.25 -22.32 8.42
CA ARG A 155 0.22 -23.75 8.10
C ARG A 155 1.45 -24.24 7.34
N ASP A 156 1.88 -23.47 6.34
CA ASP A 156 2.83 -23.94 5.33
C ASP A 156 4.23 -23.33 5.48
N TRP A 157 4.40 -22.32 6.37
CA TRP A 157 5.67 -21.59 6.52
C TRP A 157 6.84 -22.50 6.86
N ARG A 158 6.68 -23.43 7.81
CA ARG A 158 7.78 -24.32 8.23
C ARG A 158 8.33 -25.15 7.07
N ASN A 159 7.44 -25.70 6.24
CA ASN A 159 7.84 -26.46 5.05
C ASN A 159 8.48 -25.56 4.00
N THR A 160 7.92 -24.38 3.77
CA THR A 160 8.45 -23.37 2.85
C THR A 160 9.85 -22.95 3.26
N ALA A 161 10.04 -22.69 4.56
CA ALA A 161 11.31 -22.31 5.15
C ALA A 161 12.35 -23.42 4.97
N MET A 162 12.01 -24.67 5.27
CA MET A 162 12.90 -25.82 5.07
C MET A 162 13.29 -26.02 3.60
N GLU A 163 12.37 -25.81 2.66
CA GLU A 163 12.67 -25.89 1.22
C GLU A 163 13.68 -24.82 0.80
N ILE A 164 13.50 -23.58 1.28
CA ILE A 164 14.45 -22.49 1.04
C ILE A 164 15.80 -22.83 1.65
N ASP A 165 15.85 -23.25 2.92
CA ASP A 165 17.11 -23.58 3.59
C ASP A 165 17.86 -24.72 2.88
N LYS A 166 17.14 -25.68 2.28
CA LYS A 166 17.73 -26.73 1.45
C LYS A 166 18.38 -26.14 0.18
N LYS A 167 17.65 -25.27 -0.53
CA LYS A 167 18.16 -24.56 -1.73
C LYS A 167 19.33 -23.63 -1.41
N THR A 168 19.38 -23.12 -0.19
CA THR A 168 20.52 -22.33 0.29
C THR A 168 21.75 -23.22 0.46
N LYS A 169 21.59 -24.40 1.07
CA LYS A 169 22.69 -25.36 1.30
C LYS A 169 23.26 -25.96 0.02
N ASP A 170 22.43 -26.18 -1.00
CA ASP A 170 22.89 -26.72 -2.29
C ASP A 170 23.34 -25.62 -3.28
N GLY A 171 23.26 -24.34 -2.89
CA GLY A 171 23.68 -23.20 -3.69
C GLY A 171 22.72 -22.81 -4.82
N THR A 172 21.55 -23.45 -4.93
CA THR A 172 20.59 -23.20 -6.00
C THR A 172 19.62 -22.05 -5.71
N ILE A 173 19.63 -21.49 -4.49
CA ILE A 173 18.72 -20.39 -4.11
C ILE A 173 18.89 -19.14 -4.98
N SER A 174 20.10 -18.89 -5.49
CA SER A 174 20.38 -17.81 -6.43
C SER A 174 19.81 -18.12 -7.82
N GLN A 175 19.87 -19.36 -8.28
CA GLN A 175 19.40 -19.82 -9.59
C GLN A 175 17.87 -19.90 -9.71
N ARG A 176 17.12 -19.33 -8.75
CA ARG A 176 15.66 -19.32 -8.81
C ARG A 176 15.19 -18.46 -9.99
N THR A 177 14.44 -19.06 -10.89
CA THR A 177 13.54 -18.32 -11.79
C THR A 177 12.28 -18.00 -10.98
N LEU A 178 11.98 -16.72 -10.84
CA LEU A 178 10.79 -16.25 -10.12
C LEU A 178 9.59 -16.13 -11.07
N GLY A 179 8.39 -16.12 -10.51
CA GLY A 179 7.13 -16.15 -11.25
C GLY A 179 6.50 -17.53 -11.44
N ASP A 180 5.23 -17.57 -11.82
CA ASP A 180 4.58 -18.82 -12.24
C ASP A 180 5.07 -19.21 -13.65
N SER A 181 4.52 -20.27 -14.25
CA SER A 181 4.86 -20.67 -15.63
C SER A 181 4.78 -19.57 -16.70
N LYS A 182 4.23 -18.37 -16.38
CA LYS A 182 3.97 -17.25 -17.29
C LYS A 182 4.85 -16.02 -17.04
N THR A 183 5.47 -15.86 -15.86
CA THR A 183 6.23 -14.65 -15.47
C THR A 183 7.65 -14.97 -15.05
N GLN A 184 8.38 -15.77 -15.83
CA GLN A 184 9.77 -16.15 -15.56
C GLN A 184 10.69 -14.93 -15.39
N ILE A 185 10.74 -14.37 -14.18
CA ILE A 185 11.64 -13.33 -13.76
C ILE A 185 13.00 -14.01 -13.57
N GLY A 186 14.01 -13.51 -14.30
CA GLY A 186 15.38 -14.03 -14.26
C GLY A 186 16.01 -13.99 -12.86
N ASN A 187 17.21 -14.57 -12.75
CA ASN A 187 17.94 -14.70 -11.49
C ASN A 187 18.14 -13.33 -10.81
N VAL A 188 18.02 -13.29 -9.48
CA VAL A 188 18.22 -12.07 -8.67
C VAL A 188 19.64 -11.50 -8.78
N LEU A 189 20.62 -12.32 -9.14
CA LEU A 189 22.00 -11.90 -9.38
C LEU A 189 22.17 -11.20 -10.74
N ASP A 190 21.19 -11.30 -11.63
CA ASP A 190 21.23 -10.72 -12.97
C ASP A 190 20.53 -9.35 -13.04
N ILE A 191 20.07 -8.80 -11.91
CA ILE A 191 19.42 -7.47 -11.86
C ILE A 191 20.21 -6.43 -12.66
N GLY A 192 19.51 -5.72 -13.54
CA GLY A 192 20.08 -4.75 -14.48
C GLY A 192 20.49 -5.36 -15.82
N SER A 193 20.92 -6.63 -15.83
CA SER A 193 21.25 -7.38 -17.06
C SER A 193 20.02 -8.04 -17.70
N ARG A 194 18.92 -8.18 -16.97
CA ARG A 194 17.65 -8.76 -17.47
C ARG A 194 16.90 -7.80 -18.40
N SER A 195 17.30 -6.54 -18.51
CA SER A 195 16.52 -5.46 -19.14
C SER A 195 16.14 -5.68 -20.61
N SER A 196 16.86 -6.54 -21.34
CA SER A 196 16.54 -6.94 -22.71
C SER A 196 15.53 -8.10 -22.83
N GLU A 197 15.12 -8.69 -21.71
CA GLU A 197 14.20 -9.82 -21.65
C GLU A 197 12.77 -9.34 -21.39
N SER A 198 11.77 -10.15 -21.76
CA SER A 198 10.39 -9.91 -21.34
C SER A 198 10.28 -10.09 -19.82
N PRO A 199 9.56 -9.23 -19.08
CA PRO A 199 8.69 -8.13 -19.55
C PRO A 199 9.36 -6.76 -19.65
N PHE A 200 10.68 -6.68 -19.50
CA PHE A 200 11.44 -5.43 -19.35
C PHE A 200 11.78 -4.76 -20.69
N GLU A 201 11.81 -5.51 -21.79
CA GLU A 201 12.15 -4.98 -23.12
C GLU A 201 11.19 -3.84 -23.54
N GLY A 202 11.75 -2.74 -24.05
CA GLY A 202 11.01 -1.69 -24.75
C GLY A 202 10.48 -0.55 -23.87
N GLN A 203 11.00 -0.38 -22.65
CA GLN A 203 10.61 0.70 -21.72
C GLN A 203 10.73 2.09 -22.36
N GLU A 204 11.72 2.32 -23.24
CA GLU A 204 11.96 3.58 -23.93
C GLU A 204 10.78 4.04 -24.79
N LYS A 205 9.97 3.09 -25.27
CA LYS A 205 8.77 3.36 -26.09
C LYS A 205 7.64 3.96 -25.26
N ASP A 206 7.71 3.88 -23.94
CA ASP A 206 6.67 4.32 -23.03
C ASP A 206 6.89 5.76 -22.50
N ILE A 207 8.05 6.38 -22.78
CA ILE A 207 8.41 7.73 -22.29
C ILE A 207 7.42 8.79 -22.77
N GLN A 208 7.15 8.84 -24.07
CA GLN A 208 6.24 9.85 -24.64
C GLN A 208 4.83 9.71 -24.07
N LEU A 209 4.39 8.46 -23.89
CA LEU A 209 3.10 8.15 -23.32
C LEU A 209 2.98 8.69 -21.89
N GLY A 210 3.92 8.37 -20.99
CA GLY A 210 3.86 8.89 -19.62
C GLY A 210 3.96 10.42 -19.53
N ALA A 211 4.78 11.04 -20.39
CA ALA A 211 4.88 12.49 -20.45
C ALA A 211 3.55 13.14 -20.84
N ASP A 212 2.86 12.59 -21.84
CA ASP A 212 1.55 13.08 -22.29
C ASP A 212 0.48 12.84 -21.23
N ASP A 213 0.54 11.73 -20.49
CA ASP A 213 -0.38 11.38 -19.40
C ASP A 213 -0.25 12.37 -18.23
N LEU A 214 0.98 12.61 -17.76
CA LEU A 214 1.25 13.57 -16.68
C LEU A 214 0.85 15.00 -17.08
N LYS A 215 1.12 15.39 -18.33
CA LYS A 215 0.69 16.69 -18.86
C LYS A 215 -0.83 16.84 -18.83
N ARG A 216 -1.57 15.78 -19.16
CA ARG A 216 -3.05 15.80 -19.10
C ARG A 216 -3.57 15.93 -17.68
N LEU A 217 -2.99 15.23 -16.70
CA LEU A 217 -3.34 15.37 -15.29
C LEU A 217 -3.15 16.81 -14.80
N LYS A 218 -2.03 17.43 -15.17
CA LYS A 218 -1.74 18.83 -14.82
C LYS A 218 -2.72 19.79 -15.48
N MET A 219 -3.00 19.61 -16.77
CA MET A 219 -3.93 20.47 -17.53
C MET A 219 -5.38 20.33 -17.10
N SER A 220 -5.81 19.14 -16.66
CA SER A 220 -7.17 18.92 -16.15
C SER A 220 -7.38 19.48 -14.75
N GLY A 221 -6.32 19.99 -14.11
CA GLY A 221 -6.34 20.45 -12.74
C GLY A 221 -6.42 19.31 -11.73
N GLN A 222 -6.28 18.05 -12.14
CA GLN A 222 -6.37 16.87 -11.26
C GLN A 222 -5.03 16.43 -10.68
N PHE A 223 -3.94 17.08 -11.07
CA PHE A 223 -2.65 16.82 -10.44
C PHE A 223 -2.63 17.44 -9.03
N PRO A 224 -2.22 16.70 -7.98
CA PRO A 224 -2.14 17.26 -6.65
C PRO A 224 -1.04 18.33 -6.53
N LYS A 225 -1.07 19.12 -5.45
CA LYS A 225 -0.13 20.24 -5.26
C LYS A 225 1.28 19.69 -5.10
N GLU A 226 2.21 20.16 -5.92
CA GLU A 226 3.62 19.79 -5.81
C GLU A 226 4.25 20.36 -4.54
N VAL A 227 5.03 19.52 -3.85
CA VAL A 227 5.91 19.92 -2.77
C VAL A 227 7.19 20.45 -3.38
N VAL A 228 7.51 21.73 -3.12
CA VAL A 228 8.67 22.42 -3.69
C VAL A 228 9.84 22.55 -2.71
N ASP A 229 9.73 21.94 -1.53
CA ASP A 229 10.80 21.98 -0.54
C ASP A 229 12.03 21.21 -1.03
N PRO A 230 13.18 21.87 -1.23
CA PRO A 230 14.32 21.27 -1.91
C PRO A 230 14.93 20.10 -1.13
N LEU A 231 14.86 20.10 0.21
CA LEU A 231 15.41 19.01 1.02
C LEU A 231 14.52 17.77 0.92
N ILE A 232 13.19 17.95 0.93
CA ILE A 232 12.24 16.84 0.72
C ILE A 232 12.41 16.27 -0.69
N THR A 233 12.38 17.13 -1.71
CA THR A 233 12.42 16.67 -3.11
C THR A 233 13.77 16.05 -3.48
N GLU A 234 14.89 16.58 -2.98
CA GLU A 234 16.22 16.02 -3.23
C GLU A 234 16.35 14.64 -2.58
N TYR A 235 15.95 14.51 -1.31
CA TYR A 235 16.02 13.24 -0.59
C TYR A 235 15.21 12.15 -1.30
N VAL A 236 13.93 12.42 -1.61
CA VAL A 236 13.05 11.44 -2.26
C VAL A 236 13.57 11.08 -3.65
N ASN A 237 14.05 12.07 -4.42
CA ASN A 237 14.67 11.80 -5.71
C ASN A 237 15.94 10.93 -5.54
N ARG A 238 16.85 11.28 -4.64
CA ARG A 238 18.10 10.52 -4.43
C ARG A 238 17.84 9.08 -4.04
N LEU A 239 16.89 8.85 -3.13
CA LEU A 239 16.46 7.51 -2.73
C LEU A 239 15.90 6.71 -3.92
N ALA A 240 14.95 7.30 -4.67
CA ALA A 240 14.34 6.64 -5.82
C ALA A 240 15.35 6.36 -6.95
N GLN A 241 16.29 7.28 -7.20
CA GLN A 241 17.38 7.09 -8.16
C GLN A 241 18.34 5.99 -7.72
N ASN A 242 18.62 5.86 -6.42
CA ASN A 242 19.42 4.75 -5.90
C ASN A 242 18.75 3.40 -6.16
N ILE A 243 17.44 3.29 -5.93
CA ILE A 243 16.66 2.08 -6.23
C ILE A 243 16.65 1.81 -7.74
N ALA A 244 16.39 2.82 -8.57
CA ALA A 244 16.38 2.68 -10.02
C ALA A 244 17.71 2.22 -10.61
N ARG A 245 18.84 2.68 -10.07
CA ARG A 245 20.19 2.21 -10.47
C ARG A 245 20.46 0.75 -10.08
N ASN A 246 19.70 0.23 -9.13
CA ASN A 246 19.79 -1.14 -8.61
C ASN A 246 18.58 -1.98 -9.05
N SER A 247 17.99 -1.66 -10.20
CA SER A 247 16.86 -2.37 -10.78
C SER A 247 17.07 -2.66 -12.27
N ASP A 248 16.07 -3.28 -12.93
CA ASP A 248 16.08 -3.48 -14.39
C ASP A 248 15.50 -2.27 -15.16
N LEU A 249 15.34 -1.12 -14.51
CA LEU A 249 14.85 0.11 -15.15
C LEU A 249 15.91 0.65 -16.12
N THR A 250 15.52 0.91 -17.36
CA THR A 250 16.43 1.43 -18.40
C THR A 250 16.11 2.86 -18.85
N VAL A 251 14.97 3.39 -18.40
CA VAL A 251 14.54 4.76 -18.70
C VAL A 251 14.88 5.72 -17.56
N PRO A 252 15.09 7.02 -17.84
CA PRO A 252 15.29 8.01 -16.79
C PRO A 252 14.09 8.08 -15.84
N LEU A 253 14.36 8.13 -14.54
CA LEU A 253 13.32 8.35 -13.53
C LEU A 253 13.13 9.85 -13.28
N SER A 254 11.89 10.32 -13.37
CA SER A 254 11.45 11.67 -13.01
C SER A 254 10.54 11.59 -11.78
N VAL A 255 10.99 12.15 -10.66
CA VAL A 255 10.30 12.02 -9.37
C VAL A 255 9.62 13.35 -9.01
N THR A 256 8.33 13.29 -8.66
CA THR A 256 7.55 14.44 -8.19
C THR A 256 6.96 14.12 -6.82
N VAL A 257 7.19 14.99 -5.84
CA VAL A 257 6.55 14.88 -4.52
C VAL A 257 5.32 15.77 -4.50
N VAL A 258 4.20 15.24 -4.03
CA VAL A 258 2.92 15.95 -3.98
C VAL A 258 2.32 15.88 -2.58
N SER A 259 1.48 16.85 -2.23
CA SER A 259 0.74 16.89 -0.96
C SER A 259 -0.73 17.10 -1.25
N GLU A 260 -1.55 16.30 -0.59
CA GLU A 260 -2.99 16.37 -0.67
C GLU A 260 -3.63 15.91 0.63
N THR A 261 -4.59 16.69 1.11
CA THR A 261 -5.42 16.32 2.25
C THR A 261 -6.45 15.28 1.84
N GLU A 262 -6.48 14.15 2.53
CA GLU A 262 -7.45 13.10 2.32
C GLU A 262 -8.86 13.57 2.72
N LYS A 263 -9.85 13.28 1.86
CA LYS A 263 -11.24 13.68 2.06
C LYS A 263 -12.19 12.50 1.91
N TRP A 264 -13.22 12.49 2.74
CA TRP A 264 -14.34 11.56 2.68
C TRP A 264 -15.65 12.35 2.59
N ASN A 265 -16.43 12.16 1.52
CA ASN A 265 -17.65 12.93 1.23
C ASN A 265 -17.42 14.45 1.32
N GLY A 266 -16.36 14.94 0.68
CA GLY A 266 -15.97 16.35 0.67
C GLY A 266 -15.41 16.90 2.00
N ARG A 267 -15.30 16.08 3.05
CA ARG A 267 -14.78 16.51 4.37
C ARG A 267 -13.39 15.96 4.63
N PRO A 268 -12.45 16.72 5.23
CA PRO A 268 -11.15 16.20 5.61
C PRO A 268 -11.26 15.01 6.55
N VAL A 269 -10.47 13.97 6.30
CA VAL A 269 -10.29 12.88 7.26
C VAL A 269 -9.25 13.30 8.30
N LEU A 270 -9.51 13.01 9.57
CA LEU A 270 -8.58 13.35 10.64
C LEU A 270 -7.81 12.12 11.11
N ASP A 271 -6.55 12.32 11.50
CA ASP A 271 -5.73 11.32 12.17
C ASP A 271 -6.15 11.15 13.65
N LYS A 272 -5.50 10.21 14.36
CA LYS A 272 -5.76 9.95 15.79
C LYS A 272 -5.51 11.15 16.72
N ASN A 273 -4.81 12.18 16.24
CA ASN A 273 -4.49 13.40 16.98
C ASN A 273 -5.36 14.59 16.53
N GLY A 274 -6.35 14.37 15.64
CA GLY A 274 -7.21 15.41 15.12
C GLY A 274 -6.62 16.26 13.99
N ARG A 275 -5.47 15.88 13.42
CA ARG A 275 -4.86 16.58 12.27
C ARG A 275 -5.47 16.11 10.97
N LYS A 276 -5.57 16.98 9.95
CA LYS A 276 -6.03 16.57 8.62
C LYS A 276 -5.03 15.56 8.05
N ARG A 277 -5.50 14.37 7.70
CA ARG A 277 -4.67 13.31 7.17
C ARG A 277 -4.27 13.63 5.73
N GLN A 278 -3.04 13.24 5.36
CA GLN A 278 -2.58 13.33 3.99
C GLN A 278 -2.88 12.03 3.26
N VAL A 279 -3.15 12.13 1.96
CA VAL A 279 -3.31 10.99 1.05
C VAL A 279 -2.04 10.13 1.12
N VAL A 280 -2.17 8.87 1.55
CA VAL A 280 -1.09 7.89 1.59
C VAL A 280 -1.07 7.17 0.25
N ASN A 281 -0.17 7.57 -0.66
CA ASN A 281 -0.02 6.90 -1.94
C ASN A 281 1.34 7.15 -2.61
N ALA A 282 1.63 6.35 -3.61
CA ALA A 282 2.54 6.66 -4.70
C ALA A 282 1.98 6.04 -5.98
N PHE A 283 2.38 6.53 -7.14
CA PHE A 283 2.08 5.87 -8.40
C PHE A 283 3.15 6.18 -9.43
N ALA A 284 3.31 5.29 -10.40
CA ALA A 284 4.16 5.54 -11.56
C ALA A 284 3.39 5.50 -12.87
N GLU A 285 3.69 6.47 -13.74
CA GLU A 285 3.25 6.49 -15.12
C GLU A 285 4.30 5.81 -16.02
N PRO A 286 3.90 5.36 -17.23
CA PRO A 286 4.79 4.67 -18.15
C PRO A 286 6.04 5.52 -18.47
N GLY A 287 7.18 4.87 -18.67
CA GLY A 287 8.40 5.59 -19.07
C GLY A 287 9.11 6.38 -17.96
N GLY A 288 8.82 6.10 -16.68
CA GLY A 288 9.67 6.51 -15.56
C GLY A 288 9.22 7.77 -14.82
N PHE A 289 7.93 8.13 -14.84
CA PHE A 289 7.44 9.26 -14.06
C PHE A 289 6.82 8.77 -12.75
N LEU A 290 7.49 9.01 -11.63
CA LEU A 290 7.10 8.59 -10.30
C LEU A 290 6.51 9.77 -9.52
N VAL A 291 5.32 9.58 -8.96
CA VAL A 291 4.64 10.57 -8.12
C VAL A 291 4.49 10.00 -6.71
N VAL A 292 5.00 10.73 -5.72
CA VAL A 292 5.05 10.30 -4.32
C VAL A 292 4.24 11.26 -3.47
N TYR A 293 3.24 10.77 -2.74
CA TYR A 293 2.48 11.62 -1.83
C TYR A 293 3.18 11.77 -0.49
N ALA A 294 3.13 12.97 0.07
CA ALA A 294 3.64 13.30 1.40
C ALA A 294 3.07 12.37 2.49
N GLY A 295 1.83 11.90 2.34
CA GLY A 295 1.23 10.94 3.27
C GLY A 295 1.99 9.62 3.34
N LEU A 296 2.56 9.13 2.23
CA LEU A 296 3.38 7.90 2.25
C LEU A 296 4.65 8.06 3.08
N ILE A 297 5.29 9.23 3.00
CA ILE A 297 6.49 9.56 3.81
C ILE A 297 6.13 9.61 5.30
N LEU A 298 4.95 10.16 5.64
CA LEU A 298 4.46 10.26 7.01
C LEU A 298 4.04 8.90 7.59
N GLU A 299 3.56 8.00 6.74
CA GLU A 299 3.06 6.67 7.13
C GLU A 299 4.18 5.63 7.28
N ALA A 300 5.27 5.76 6.54
CA ALA A 300 6.43 4.90 6.70
C ALA A 300 7.10 5.11 8.08
N GLU A 301 7.32 4.01 8.81
CA GLU A 301 7.93 4.02 10.14
C GLU A 301 9.45 4.14 10.06
N ASN A 302 10.04 3.64 8.96
CA ASN A 302 11.47 3.67 8.67
C ASN A 302 11.75 3.80 7.16
N GLU A 303 13.01 4.06 6.81
CA GLU A 303 13.42 4.25 5.42
C GLU A 303 13.26 2.99 4.55
N ALA A 304 13.48 1.79 5.08
CA ALA A 304 13.33 0.55 4.30
C ALA A 304 11.88 0.31 3.85
N GLU A 305 10.90 0.67 4.67
CA GLU A 305 9.49 0.66 4.31
C GLU A 305 9.19 1.65 3.18
N PHE A 306 9.67 2.88 3.30
CA PHE A 306 9.49 3.90 2.27
C PHE A 306 10.17 3.48 0.96
N ALA A 307 11.42 3.00 1.03
CA ALA A 307 12.15 2.45 -0.10
C ALA A 307 11.41 1.27 -0.76
N GLY A 308 10.81 0.39 0.05
CA GLY A 308 9.98 -0.72 -0.41
C GLY A 308 8.81 -0.26 -1.27
N ALA A 309 8.08 0.77 -0.83
CA ALA A 309 6.98 1.35 -1.60
C ALA A 309 7.46 1.99 -2.92
N LEU A 310 8.57 2.75 -2.90
CA LEU A 310 9.13 3.33 -4.12
C LEU A 310 9.62 2.26 -5.10
N ALA A 311 10.22 1.19 -4.60
CA ALA A 311 10.69 0.08 -5.43
C ALA A 311 9.54 -0.70 -6.07
N HIS A 312 8.42 -0.85 -5.38
CA HIS A 312 7.19 -1.41 -5.95
C HIS A 312 6.69 -0.58 -7.15
N GLU A 313 6.64 0.74 -7.01
CA GLU A 313 6.27 1.63 -8.14
C GLU A 313 7.27 1.57 -9.29
N ILE A 314 8.57 1.57 -8.98
CA ILE A 314 9.62 1.40 -10.00
C ILE A 314 9.45 0.06 -10.72
N ALA A 315 9.10 -1.01 -10.01
CA ALA A 315 8.82 -2.31 -10.62
C ALA A 315 7.64 -2.29 -11.59
N HIS A 316 6.58 -1.50 -11.32
CA HIS A 316 5.50 -1.31 -12.28
C HIS A 316 5.96 -0.68 -13.60
N VAL A 317 6.87 0.29 -13.53
CA VAL A 317 7.48 0.90 -14.73
C VAL A 317 8.36 -0.10 -15.44
N THR A 318 9.26 -0.75 -14.70
CA THR A 318 10.24 -1.69 -15.25
C THR A 318 9.57 -2.86 -15.96
N ALA A 319 8.53 -3.45 -15.37
CA ALA A 319 7.75 -4.54 -15.97
C ALA A 319 6.66 -4.05 -16.96
N ARG A 320 6.68 -2.75 -17.29
CA ARG A 320 5.80 -2.10 -18.27
C ARG A 320 4.31 -2.37 -18.03
N HIS A 321 3.89 -2.41 -16.75
CA HIS A 321 2.52 -2.77 -16.35
C HIS A 321 1.49 -1.83 -16.97
N GLY A 322 1.71 -0.51 -16.94
CA GLY A 322 0.82 0.46 -17.59
C GLY A 322 0.63 0.19 -19.08
N HIS A 323 1.73 -0.01 -19.82
CA HIS A 323 1.69 -0.36 -21.24
C HIS A 323 0.95 -1.68 -21.51
N ARG A 324 1.17 -2.70 -20.68
CA ARG A 324 0.52 -4.03 -20.83
C ARG A 324 -0.99 -3.95 -20.54
N ILE A 325 -1.41 -3.14 -19.56
CA ILE A 325 -2.84 -2.85 -19.31
C ILE A 325 -3.45 -2.18 -20.54
N MET A 326 -2.81 -1.13 -21.07
CA MET A 326 -3.27 -0.42 -22.25
C MET A 326 -3.40 -1.32 -23.47
N SER A 327 -2.36 -2.09 -23.75
CA SER A 327 -2.33 -3.00 -24.90
C SER A 327 -3.44 -4.04 -24.82
N ARG A 328 -3.74 -4.56 -23.62
CA ARG A 328 -4.88 -5.46 -23.40
C ARG A 328 -6.22 -4.75 -23.60
N ALA A 329 -6.39 -3.56 -23.02
CA ALA A 329 -7.64 -2.80 -23.15
C ALA A 329 -7.92 -2.34 -24.60
N ALA A 330 -6.89 -2.00 -25.37
CA ALA A 330 -6.99 -1.70 -26.79
C ALA A 330 -7.46 -2.93 -27.61
N LYS A 331 -6.91 -4.13 -27.34
CA LYS A 331 -7.32 -5.38 -28.01
C LYS A 331 -8.81 -5.69 -27.84
N PHE A 332 -9.39 -5.35 -26.69
CA PHE A 332 -10.81 -5.58 -26.42
C PHE A 332 -11.72 -4.41 -26.83
N SER A 333 -11.20 -3.38 -27.51
CA SER A 333 -11.96 -2.15 -27.87
C SER A 333 -12.66 -1.50 -26.67
N ILE A 334 -12.13 -1.73 -25.47
CA ILE A 334 -12.66 -1.23 -24.20
C ILE A 334 -12.46 0.29 -24.11
N LEU A 335 -11.37 0.78 -24.70
CA LEU A 335 -10.99 2.18 -24.72
C LEU A 335 -11.43 2.82 -26.02
N LYS A 336 -12.30 3.83 -25.92
CA LYS A 336 -12.75 4.62 -27.08
C LYS A 336 -12.07 5.99 -27.17
N THR A 337 -11.37 6.40 -26.10
CA THR A 337 -10.68 7.71 -26.03
C THR A 337 -9.38 7.62 -25.24
N ALA A 338 -8.38 8.41 -25.64
CA ALA A 338 -7.05 8.43 -25.01
C ALA A 338 -7.07 8.85 -23.52
N GLY A 339 -8.08 9.62 -23.07
CA GLY A 339 -8.20 10.03 -21.66
C GLY A 339 -8.58 8.92 -20.68
N GLN A 340 -9.20 7.83 -21.16
CA GLN A 340 -9.57 6.67 -20.35
C GLN A 340 -8.37 5.79 -19.98
N ILE A 341 -7.21 6.06 -20.59
CA ILE A 341 -5.99 5.26 -20.50
C ILE A 341 -5.18 5.62 -19.25
N THR A 342 -4.92 6.91 -19.05
CA THR A 342 -4.22 7.47 -17.87
C THR A 342 -4.91 7.06 -16.56
N ALA A 343 -6.24 7.09 -16.58
CA ALA A 343 -7.15 6.62 -15.53
C ALA A 343 -6.96 5.15 -15.09
N LEU A 344 -6.57 4.27 -16.02
CA LEU A 344 -6.31 2.84 -15.76
C LEU A 344 -4.93 2.64 -15.14
N ILE A 345 -3.95 3.48 -15.49
CA ILE A 345 -2.54 3.24 -15.20
C ILE A 345 -2.20 3.69 -13.78
N ILE A 346 -2.69 4.85 -13.35
CA ILE A 346 -2.46 5.44 -12.01
C ILE A 346 -3.00 4.55 -10.87
N THR A 347 -3.95 3.67 -11.14
CA THR A 347 -4.70 2.96 -10.08
C THR A 347 -4.71 1.45 -10.17
N SER A 348 -3.68 0.83 -10.78
CA SER A 348 -3.67 -0.60 -11.16
C SER A 348 -5.00 -1.07 -11.79
N GLY A 349 -5.66 -0.18 -12.52
CA GLY A 349 -6.90 -0.42 -13.25
C GLY A 349 -8.22 -0.30 -12.48
N ALA A 350 -8.24 -0.18 -11.15
CA ALA A 350 -9.50 -0.29 -10.40
C ALA A 350 -10.16 1.04 -10.01
N SER A 351 -9.45 1.96 -9.33
CA SER A 351 -10.16 2.94 -8.49
C SER A 351 -10.46 4.29 -9.12
N TYR A 352 -9.58 4.84 -9.96
CA TYR A 352 -9.95 6.07 -10.69
C TYR A 352 -10.95 5.75 -11.81
N LEU A 353 -10.94 4.52 -12.35
CA LEU A 353 -11.98 4.04 -13.26
C LEU A 353 -13.32 3.87 -12.55
N VAL A 354 -13.36 3.34 -11.34
CA VAL A 354 -14.57 3.35 -10.50
C VAL A 354 -15.06 4.76 -10.26
N TYR A 355 -14.16 5.68 -9.93
CA TYR A 355 -14.45 7.10 -9.75
C TYR A 355 -14.97 7.78 -11.04
N MET A 356 -14.37 7.50 -12.20
CA MET A 356 -14.81 7.97 -13.52
C MET A 356 -16.12 7.32 -13.98
N LEU A 357 -16.35 6.05 -13.63
CA LEU A 357 -17.59 5.33 -13.91
C LEU A 357 -18.74 5.82 -13.04
N LEU A 358 -18.42 6.23 -11.80
CA LEU A 358 -19.30 6.94 -10.88
C LEU A 358 -19.65 8.33 -11.41
N GLN A 359 -18.73 9.02 -12.08
CA GLN A 359 -18.87 10.42 -12.52
C GLN A 359 -19.45 10.59 -13.95
N TYR A 360 -19.11 9.72 -14.91
CA TYR A 360 -19.47 9.89 -16.33
C TYR A 360 -20.56 8.97 -16.88
N GLY A 361 -21.29 8.26 -16.02
CA GLY A 361 -22.46 7.48 -16.45
C GLY A 361 -22.12 6.15 -17.12
N PHE A 362 -21.96 5.10 -16.30
CA PHE A 362 -22.51 3.72 -16.38
C PHE A 362 -22.72 2.96 -17.70
N SER A 363 -22.09 3.36 -18.82
CA SER A 363 -21.97 2.48 -19.99
C SER A 363 -20.94 1.35 -19.79
N GLY A 364 -20.21 1.38 -18.66
CA GLY A 364 -19.09 0.51 -18.35
C GLY A 364 -19.21 -0.24 -17.02
N LEU A 365 -20.40 -0.47 -16.47
CA LEU A 365 -20.54 -1.35 -15.30
C LEU A 365 -20.20 -2.81 -15.65
N ASP A 366 -20.54 -3.24 -16.87
CA ASP A 366 -20.02 -4.49 -17.41
C ASP A 366 -18.50 -4.42 -17.56
N LEU A 367 -17.91 -3.26 -17.87
CA LEU A 367 -16.46 -3.09 -17.87
C LEU A 367 -15.88 -3.15 -16.45
N PHE A 368 -16.53 -2.58 -15.42
CA PHE A 368 -16.11 -2.68 -14.02
C PHE A 368 -16.15 -4.11 -13.47
N LEU A 369 -17.18 -4.86 -13.83
CA LEU A 369 -17.30 -6.27 -13.46
C LEU A 369 -16.37 -7.15 -14.32
N ASN A 370 -16.06 -6.72 -15.55
CA ASN A 370 -14.99 -7.25 -16.40
C ASN A 370 -13.61 -6.63 -16.10
N LEU A 371 -13.48 -5.70 -15.14
CA LEU A 371 -12.19 -5.14 -14.66
C LEU A 371 -11.59 -6.05 -13.58
N ASN A 372 -12.30 -7.12 -13.21
CA ASN A 372 -11.73 -8.47 -13.31
C ASN A 372 -11.27 -8.75 -14.75
N LEU A 373 -10.37 -7.94 -15.28
CA LEU A 373 -9.69 -8.15 -16.55
C LEU A 373 -8.67 -9.26 -16.28
N LEU A 374 -9.18 -10.46 -15.98
CA LEU A 374 -8.56 -11.78 -16.04
C LEU A 374 -7.37 -12.06 -15.11
N GLY A 375 -7.36 -11.57 -13.86
CA GLY A 375 -6.24 -11.80 -12.94
C GLY A 375 -4.99 -10.96 -13.23
N VAL A 376 -5.03 -10.12 -14.26
CA VAL A 376 -3.90 -9.30 -14.72
C VAL A 376 -3.42 -8.31 -13.65
N SER A 377 -4.32 -7.63 -12.95
CA SER A 377 -3.90 -6.71 -11.89
C SER A 377 -3.25 -7.48 -10.73
N ARG A 378 -3.82 -8.62 -10.31
CA ARG A 378 -3.22 -9.45 -9.27
C ARG A 378 -1.85 -9.98 -9.68
N ASP A 379 -1.71 -10.46 -10.90
CA ASP A 379 -0.43 -10.93 -11.44
C ASP A 379 0.61 -9.78 -11.46
N PHE A 380 0.19 -8.56 -11.81
CA PHE A 380 1.07 -7.40 -11.86
C PHE A 380 1.47 -6.89 -10.47
N GLU A 381 0.57 -6.92 -9.50
CA GLU A 381 0.91 -6.62 -8.11
C GLU A 381 1.89 -7.65 -7.55
N LEU A 382 1.69 -8.95 -7.82
CA LEU A 382 2.63 -10.01 -7.39
C LEU A 382 4.00 -9.86 -8.07
N GLU A 383 4.01 -9.56 -9.38
CA GLU A 383 5.23 -9.29 -10.14
C GLU A 383 5.95 -8.04 -9.60
N ALA A 384 5.21 -6.97 -9.30
CA ALA A 384 5.76 -5.74 -8.72
C ALA A 384 6.27 -5.93 -7.28
N ASP A 385 5.59 -6.71 -6.44
CA ASP A 385 6.05 -7.08 -5.10
C ASP A 385 7.39 -7.81 -5.16
N GLN A 386 7.48 -8.85 -6.00
CA GLN A 386 8.70 -9.64 -6.15
C GLN A 386 9.87 -8.80 -6.66
N LEU A 387 9.66 -8.02 -7.74
CA LEU A 387 10.69 -7.16 -8.31
C LEU A 387 11.08 -6.04 -7.36
N GLY A 388 10.10 -5.38 -6.73
CA GLY A 388 10.34 -4.30 -5.76
C GLY A 388 11.20 -4.77 -4.59
N MET A 389 10.88 -5.94 -4.02
CA MET A 389 11.69 -6.55 -2.96
C MET A 389 13.12 -6.89 -3.40
N GLN A 390 13.30 -7.39 -4.63
CA GLN A 390 14.63 -7.62 -5.20
C GLN A 390 15.40 -6.32 -5.37
N TYR A 391 14.75 -5.24 -5.81
CA TYR A 391 15.40 -3.95 -6.04
C TYR A 391 15.84 -3.28 -4.75
N VAL A 392 15.01 -3.29 -3.69
CA VAL A 392 15.46 -2.79 -2.38
C VAL A 392 16.56 -3.66 -1.78
N TRP A 393 16.47 -4.98 -1.92
CA TRP A 393 17.54 -5.89 -1.49
C TRP A 393 18.84 -5.59 -2.23
N HIS A 394 18.81 -5.44 -3.56
CA HIS A 394 19.99 -5.12 -4.35
C HIS A 394 20.56 -3.74 -3.97
N ALA A 395 19.69 -2.74 -3.75
CA ALA A 395 20.05 -1.41 -3.27
C ALA A 395 20.58 -1.36 -1.82
N GLY A 396 20.52 -2.46 -1.06
CA GLY A 396 21.05 -2.57 0.30
C GLY A 396 20.08 -2.19 1.43
N TYR A 397 18.78 -2.08 1.12
CA TYR A 397 17.73 -1.90 2.12
C TYR A 397 17.16 -3.23 2.58
N ASP A 398 16.55 -3.23 3.76
CA ASP A 398 15.90 -4.42 4.30
C ASP A 398 14.65 -4.79 3.46
N PRO A 399 14.62 -5.96 2.79
CA PRO A 399 13.46 -6.36 1.98
C PRO A 399 12.19 -6.61 2.83
N ALA A 400 12.31 -6.74 4.15
CA ALA A 400 11.17 -6.84 5.06
C ALA A 400 10.43 -5.50 5.22
N GLY A 401 11.04 -4.37 4.82
CA GLY A 401 10.37 -3.07 4.86
C GLY A 401 9.08 -3.05 4.03
N PHE A 402 9.08 -3.65 2.84
CA PHE A 402 7.88 -3.72 2.01
C PHE A 402 6.74 -4.48 2.68
N THR A 403 7.01 -5.67 3.22
CA THR A 403 6.01 -6.51 3.90
C THR A 403 5.51 -5.86 5.19
N ALA A 404 6.40 -5.20 5.95
CA ALA A 404 6.05 -4.47 7.16
C ALA A 404 5.08 -3.30 6.89
N LEU A 405 5.41 -2.45 5.91
CA LEU A 405 4.55 -1.33 5.52
C LEU A 405 3.17 -1.83 5.07
N PHE A 406 3.15 -2.84 4.20
CA PHE A 406 1.91 -3.39 3.66
C PHE A 406 1.01 -3.98 4.75
N ASP A 407 1.55 -4.81 5.64
CA ASP A 407 0.80 -5.38 6.75
C ASP A 407 0.29 -4.30 7.72
N ARG A 408 1.10 -3.28 8.02
CA ARG A 408 0.70 -2.18 8.89
C ARG A 408 -0.44 -1.39 8.27
N MET A 409 -0.27 -0.90 7.04
CA MET A 409 -1.31 -0.17 6.34
C MET A 409 -2.61 -0.99 6.26
N ALA A 410 -2.50 -2.28 5.95
CA ALA A 410 -3.68 -3.11 5.80
C ALA A 410 -4.37 -3.43 7.13
N SER A 411 -3.63 -3.41 8.23
CA SER A 411 -4.17 -3.56 9.58
C SER A 411 -4.80 -2.26 10.11
N GLU A 412 -4.17 -1.10 9.85
CA GLU A 412 -4.65 0.21 10.30
C GLU A 412 -5.85 0.71 9.50
N PHE A 413 -5.79 0.56 8.18
CA PHE A 413 -6.79 1.10 7.28
C PHE A 413 -7.80 0.04 6.84
N GLY A 414 -7.44 -1.23 6.87
CA GLY A 414 -8.21 -2.34 6.32
C GLY A 414 -7.79 -2.67 4.88
N TYR A 415 -7.89 -3.95 4.50
CA TYR A 415 -7.43 -4.51 3.22
C TYR A 415 -8.17 -4.01 1.96
N ALA A 416 -9.14 -3.13 2.13
CA ALA A 416 -9.90 -2.52 1.04
C ALA A 416 -10.42 -1.13 1.40
N SER A 417 -9.67 -0.46 2.28
CA SER A 417 -10.00 0.83 2.86
C SER A 417 -10.19 1.95 1.85
N HIS A 418 -10.80 3.04 2.34
CA HIS A 418 -10.85 4.35 1.71
C HIS A 418 -9.48 5.01 1.48
N THR A 419 -8.38 4.41 1.95
CA THR A 419 -7.04 4.89 1.62
C THR A 419 -6.75 4.76 0.13
N SER A 420 -6.17 5.80 -0.43
CA SER A 420 -5.67 5.85 -1.80
C SER A 420 -4.74 4.68 -2.15
N PHE A 421 -3.88 4.22 -1.23
CA PHE A 421 -2.94 3.13 -1.52
C PHE A 421 -3.63 1.82 -1.91
N PHE A 422 -4.53 1.27 -1.09
CA PHE A 422 -5.21 0.00 -1.44
C PHE A 422 -6.31 0.16 -2.50
N GLN A 423 -6.73 1.39 -2.77
CA GLN A 423 -7.53 1.70 -3.96
C GLN A 423 -6.70 1.49 -5.22
N THR A 424 -5.42 1.88 -5.22
CA THR A 424 -4.53 1.73 -6.37
C THR A 424 -3.71 0.45 -6.35
N HIS A 425 -3.62 -0.27 -5.23
CA HIS A 425 -2.85 -1.51 -5.06
C HIS A 425 -3.68 -2.50 -4.23
N PRO A 426 -4.60 -3.27 -4.83
CA PRO A 426 -5.51 -4.13 -4.08
C PRO A 426 -4.77 -5.09 -3.14
N ALA A 427 -5.18 -5.14 -1.88
CA ALA A 427 -4.54 -6.01 -0.91
C ALA A 427 -5.20 -7.39 -0.86
N PHE A 428 -4.78 -8.31 -1.73
CA PHE A 428 -5.24 -9.70 -1.69
C PHE A 428 -4.21 -10.60 -1.01
N GLY A 429 -4.71 -11.68 -0.39
CA GLY A 429 -3.92 -12.47 0.55
C GLY A 429 -2.68 -13.15 -0.06
N ASP A 430 -2.68 -13.48 -1.35
CA ASP A 430 -1.53 -14.14 -1.99
C ASP A 430 -0.26 -13.28 -1.97
N ARG A 431 -0.39 -11.95 -1.96
CA ARG A 431 0.74 -11.02 -1.85
C ARG A 431 1.57 -11.30 -0.60
N ILE A 432 0.92 -11.54 0.54
CA ILE A 432 1.58 -11.85 1.82
C ILE A 432 2.40 -13.13 1.71
N LEU A 433 1.85 -14.16 1.08
CA LEU A 433 2.52 -15.45 0.92
C LEU A 433 3.75 -15.34 0.02
N VAL A 434 3.59 -14.69 -1.13
CA VAL A 434 4.65 -14.52 -2.12
C VAL A 434 5.76 -13.63 -1.58
N ALA A 435 5.41 -12.48 -1.00
CA ALA A 435 6.38 -11.56 -0.41
C ALA A 435 7.13 -12.20 0.76
N SER A 436 6.43 -12.93 1.65
CA SER A 436 7.07 -13.65 2.76
C SER A 436 8.09 -14.68 2.28
N LYS A 437 7.78 -15.40 1.20
CA LYS A 437 8.68 -16.38 0.59
C LYS A 437 9.89 -15.70 -0.05
N GLU A 438 9.66 -14.62 -0.79
CA GLU A 438 10.72 -13.87 -1.46
C GLU A 438 11.68 -13.23 -0.46
N GLU A 439 11.18 -12.67 0.64
CA GLU A 439 12.00 -12.10 1.71
C GLU A 439 13.00 -13.13 2.27
N LYS A 440 12.53 -14.33 2.62
CA LYS A 440 13.40 -15.38 3.15
C LYS A 440 14.39 -15.86 2.10
N ALA A 441 13.97 -15.96 0.83
CA ALA A 441 14.85 -16.32 -0.26
C ALA A 441 15.97 -15.28 -0.47
N LEU A 442 15.65 -13.99 -0.48
CA LEU A 442 16.61 -12.88 -0.59
C LEU A 442 17.62 -12.88 0.55
N ARG A 443 17.14 -12.97 1.80
CA ARG A 443 18.01 -13.07 2.98
C ARG A 443 18.89 -14.32 2.96
N SER A 444 18.45 -15.39 2.30
CA SER A 444 19.23 -16.61 2.17
C SER A 444 20.31 -16.55 1.08
N VAL A 445 20.17 -15.66 0.09
CA VAL A 445 21.21 -15.44 -0.93
C VAL A 445 22.45 -14.82 -0.30
N ASP A 446 22.26 -13.89 0.63
CA ASP A 446 23.35 -13.26 1.38
C ASP A 446 23.01 -13.17 2.88
N PRO A 447 23.24 -14.26 3.65
CA PRO A 447 22.85 -14.35 5.06
C PRO A 447 23.59 -13.39 5.99
N ASN A 448 24.78 -12.95 5.59
CA ASN A 448 25.63 -12.09 6.42
C ASN A 448 25.51 -10.60 6.04
N ARG A 449 24.66 -10.27 5.05
CA ARG A 449 24.46 -8.89 4.62
C ARG A 449 23.81 -8.07 5.72
N GLU A 450 24.43 -6.94 6.04
CA GLU A 450 23.77 -5.89 6.81
C GLU A 450 22.88 -5.07 5.88
N TYR A 451 21.66 -4.81 6.34
CA TYR A 451 20.65 -4.07 5.59
C TYR A 451 20.39 -2.72 6.24
N THR A 452 20.21 -1.70 5.39
CA THR A 452 19.73 -0.41 5.85
C THR A 452 18.25 -0.53 6.19
N ASN A 453 17.92 -0.40 7.48
CA ASN A 453 16.53 -0.36 7.94
C ASN A 453 16.01 1.07 8.07
N ASN A 454 16.79 1.97 8.69
CA ASN A 454 16.44 3.38 8.85
C ASN A 454 17.68 4.27 8.85
N THR A 455 17.51 5.54 8.51
CA THR A 455 18.54 6.58 8.68
C THR A 455 17.99 7.78 9.45
N SER A 456 18.89 8.52 10.11
CA SER A 456 18.54 9.78 10.76
C SER A 456 18.08 10.85 9.76
N GLU A 457 18.55 10.76 8.52
CA GLU A 457 18.11 11.64 7.43
C GLU A 457 16.63 11.41 7.11
N PHE A 458 16.19 10.16 6.96
CA PHE A 458 14.78 9.84 6.74
C PHE A 458 13.90 10.38 7.87
N ASP A 459 14.31 10.19 9.13
CA ASP A 459 13.58 10.73 10.28
C ASP A 459 13.45 12.26 10.23
N GLY A 460 14.54 12.95 9.85
CA GLY A 460 14.54 14.40 9.64
C GLY A 460 13.63 14.85 8.51
N ILE A 461 13.60 14.12 7.40
CA ILE A 461 12.72 14.40 6.26
C ILE A 461 11.26 14.18 6.63
N ARG A 462 10.94 13.10 7.34
CA ARG A 462 9.57 12.82 7.82
C ARG A 462 9.06 13.94 8.72
N GLU A 463 9.90 14.46 9.62
CA GLU A 463 9.54 15.61 10.45
C GLU A 463 9.39 16.91 9.63
N ARG A 464 10.24 17.11 8.63
CA ARG A 464 10.14 18.25 7.71
C ARG A 464 8.83 18.22 6.91
N VAL A 465 8.43 17.05 6.42
CA VAL A 465 7.14 16.85 5.74
C VAL A 465 5.99 17.17 6.70
N ARG A 466 6.07 16.72 7.96
CA ARG A 466 5.05 17.01 8.98
C ARG A 466 4.88 18.50 9.21
N MET A 467 5.97 19.25 9.37
CA MET A 467 5.93 20.71 9.50
C MET A 467 5.33 21.39 8.26
N LEU A 468 5.69 20.95 7.05
CA LEU A 468 5.16 21.51 5.81
C LEU A 468 3.65 21.31 5.69
N VAL A 469 3.17 20.12 6.07
CA VAL A 469 1.75 19.78 6.07
C VAL A 469 0.97 20.63 7.09
N ASP A 470 1.51 20.79 8.30
CA ASP A 470 0.90 21.63 9.34
C ASP A 470 0.77 23.10 8.89
N ILE A 471 1.84 23.68 8.29
CA ILE A 471 1.80 25.03 7.73
C ILE A 471 0.73 25.14 6.64
N THR A 472 0.68 24.16 5.73
CA THR A 472 -0.30 24.16 4.64
C THR A 472 -1.73 24.13 5.20
N HIS A 473 -1.99 23.38 6.27
CA HIS A 473 -3.30 23.34 6.90
C HIS A 473 -3.69 24.64 7.57
N GLU A 474 -2.74 25.35 8.19
CA GLU A 474 -2.98 26.67 8.76
C GLU A 474 -3.31 27.71 7.68
N GLU A 475 -2.62 27.67 6.53
CA GLU A 475 -2.90 28.54 5.39
C GLU A 475 -4.28 28.25 4.78
N GLU A 476 -4.62 26.98 4.58
CA GLU A 476 -5.94 26.55 4.12
C GLU A 476 -7.06 27.04 5.06
N ALA A 477 -6.83 27.01 6.37
CA ALA A 477 -7.80 27.49 7.36
C ALA A 477 -8.00 29.02 7.28
N LYS A 478 -6.99 29.76 6.85
CA LYS A 478 -7.03 31.23 6.71
C LYS A 478 -7.65 31.66 5.37
N ASN A 479 -7.46 30.89 4.30
CA ASN A 479 -7.95 31.21 2.94
C ASN A 479 -8.70 30.02 2.29
N PRO A 480 -9.92 29.69 2.76
CA PRO A 480 -10.67 28.54 2.24
C PRO A 480 -11.03 28.65 0.75
N ASP A 481 -11.18 29.88 0.22
CA ASP A 481 -11.58 30.11 -1.18
C ASP A 481 -10.42 29.95 -2.19
N GLN A 482 -9.16 30.06 -1.76
CA GLN A 482 -7.97 29.85 -2.62
C GLN A 482 -7.58 28.38 -2.76
N TYR A 483 -8.01 27.53 -1.83
CA TYR A 483 -7.67 26.12 -1.76
C TYR A 483 -8.85 25.26 -2.22
N GLN A 484 -9.43 25.59 -3.38
CA GLN A 484 -10.41 24.72 -4.03
C GLN A 484 -9.72 23.50 -4.67
N PRO A 485 -10.33 22.30 -4.62
CA PRO A 485 -9.62 21.03 -4.77
C PRO A 485 -9.21 20.73 -6.22
N SER A 486 -8.02 20.19 -6.44
CA SER A 486 -7.56 19.72 -7.76
C SER A 486 -8.23 18.40 -8.17
N LEU A 487 -8.31 17.41 -7.29
CA LEU A 487 -8.90 16.10 -7.61
C LEU A 487 -10.43 16.02 -7.51
N TYR A 488 -11.07 17.06 -6.94
CA TYR A 488 -12.51 17.09 -6.68
C TYR A 488 -13.22 18.33 -7.25
N ALA A 489 -12.56 19.17 -8.06
CA ALA A 489 -13.19 20.32 -8.72
C ALA A 489 -14.43 19.93 -9.55
N ASN A 490 -14.48 18.69 -10.04
CA ASN A 490 -15.60 18.15 -10.81
C ASN A 490 -16.71 17.49 -9.95
N GLU A 491 -16.55 17.37 -8.62
CA GLU A 491 -17.69 17.03 -7.74
C GLU A 491 -18.80 18.09 -7.90
N GLN A 492 -18.42 19.36 -8.08
CA GLN A 492 -19.37 20.46 -7.99
C GLN A 492 -20.35 20.56 -9.16
N LYS A 493 -19.97 20.28 -10.42
CA LYS A 493 -20.83 20.63 -11.56
C LYS A 493 -22.04 19.74 -11.78
N ASP A 494 -21.95 18.44 -11.48
CA ASP A 494 -23.09 17.52 -11.60
C ASP A 494 -23.79 17.28 -10.25
N GLU A 495 -23.07 17.37 -9.11
CA GLU A 495 -23.73 17.37 -7.79
C GLU A 495 -24.50 18.68 -7.56
N GLU A 496 -24.11 19.83 -8.11
CA GLU A 496 -24.92 21.07 -7.98
C GLU A 496 -26.33 20.95 -8.55
N ALA A 497 -26.54 20.10 -9.56
CA ALA A 497 -27.87 19.90 -10.14
C ALA A 497 -28.78 18.95 -9.31
N CYS A 498 -28.21 18.21 -8.34
CA CYS A 498 -28.92 17.22 -7.50
C CYS A 498 -28.60 17.33 -5.99
N LYS A 499 -27.87 18.37 -5.56
CA LYS A 499 -27.29 18.53 -4.21
C LYS A 499 -28.32 18.50 -3.09
N ASP A 500 -29.52 19.01 -3.35
CA ASP A 500 -30.62 19.09 -2.38
C ASP A 500 -31.36 17.75 -2.16
N ILE A 501 -31.01 16.69 -2.92
CA ILE A 501 -31.75 15.41 -2.96
C ILE A 501 -30.88 14.23 -2.49
N LEU A 502 -29.55 14.38 -2.43
CA LEU A 502 -28.65 13.29 -2.03
C LEU A 502 -28.63 13.13 -0.50
N PRO A 503 -28.89 11.92 0.04
CA PRO A 503 -28.79 11.68 1.48
C PRO A 503 -27.35 11.84 1.96
N VAL A 504 -27.17 12.58 3.06
CA VAL A 504 -25.89 12.69 3.78
C VAL A 504 -25.56 11.32 4.38
N ALA A 505 -24.40 10.75 4.02
CA ALA A 505 -23.94 9.50 4.61
C ALA A 505 -23.74 9.66 6.14
N PRO A 506 -24.06 8.64 6.95
CA PRO A 506 -23.88 8.70 8.39
C PRO A 506 -22.38 8.83 8.77
N PRO A 507 -22.05 9.51 9.88
CA PRO A 507 -20.68 9.68 10.33
C PRO A 507 -20.02 8.35 10.72
N LEU A 508 -18.69 8.31 10.62
CA LEU A 508 -17.78 7.18 10.87
C LEU A 508 -17.90 6.51 12.26
N SER A 509 -18.75 6.99 13.16
CA SER A 509 -18.94 6.38 14.48
C SER A 509 -19.80 5.10 14.47
N SER A 510 -20.39 4.71 13.34
CA SER A 510 -21.30 3.54 13.26
C SER A 510 -20.68 2.25 12.70
N VAL A 511 -19.42 2.28 12.24
CA VAL A 511 -18.66 1.06 11.96
C VAL A 511 -17.81 0.79 13.20
N LYS A 512 -18.16 -0.24 13.97
CA LYS A 512 -17.34 -0.66 15.12
C LYS A 512 -15.92 -0.91 14.62
N SER A 513 -14.99 -0.08 15.09
CA SER A 513 -13.55 -0.33 15.01
C SER A 513 -13.28 -1.77 15.42
N VAL A 514 -12.51 -2.49 14.60
CA VAL A 514 -11.82 -3.69 15.08
C VAL A 514 -10.95 -3.25 16.28
N PRO A 515 -10.91 -3.98 17.41
CA PRO A 515 -10.27 -3.49 18.62
C PRO A 515 -8.76 -3.32 18.42
N ASN A 516 -8.28 -2.15 18.82
CA ASN A 516 -6.89 -1.71 18.99
C ASN A 516 -5.81 -2.81 18.90
N THR A 517 -4.93 -2.68 17.92
CA THR A 517 -3.57 -3.24 17.94
C THR A 517 -2.78 -2.58 19.09
N PRO A 518 -2.04 -3.35 19.90
CA PRO A 518 -1.00 -2.77 20.75
C PRO A 518 0.14 -2.19 19.87
N PRO A 519 0.84 -1.14 20.32
CA PRO A 519 1.91 -0.51 19.56
C PRO A 519 3.00 -1.54 19.21
N VAL A 520 3.43 -1.53 17.95
CA VAL A 520 4.59 -2.29 17.47
C VAL A 520 5.79 -1.82 18.28
N THR A 521 6.39 -2.75 19.04
CA THR A 521 7.64 -2.49 19.73
C THR A 521 8.75 -2.53 18.70
N SER A 522 9.53 -1.45 18.63
CA SER A 522 10.68 -1.27 17.75
C SER A 522 11.62 -2.48 17.78
N ILE A 523 12.13 -2.84 16.62
CA ILE A 523 13.26 -3.75 16.41
C ILE A 523 14.38 -3.41 17.43
N PRO A 524 14.95 -4.38 18.15
CA PRO A 524 15.97 -4.09 19.16
C PRO A 524 17.20 -3.46 18.51
N LYS A 525 17.58 -2.28 19.01
CA LYS A 525 18.89 -1.66 18.73
C LYS A 525 19.99 -2.62 19.19
N THR A 526 20.93 -2.94 18.32
CA THR A 526 22.18 -3.58 18.71
C THR A 526 22.99 -2.60 19.56
N GLU A 527 23.27 -2.98 20.81
CA GLU A 527 24.20 -2.26 21.69
C GLU A 527 25.62 -2.41 21.14
N GLU A 528 26.26 -1.26 20.92
CA GLU A 528 27.69 -1.12 20.67
C GLU A 528 28.46 -1.65 21.90
N THR A 529 28.94 -2.89 21.81
CA THR A 529 29.79 -3.49 22.84
C THR A 529 31.25 -3.37 22.39
N ALA A 530 32.03 -2.71 23.24
CA ALA A 530 33.46 -2.48 23.06
C ALA A 530 34.23 -3.78 22.79
N GLN A 531 35.08 -3.73 21.76
CA GLN A 531 36.01 -4.79 21.37
C GLN A 531 37.02 -5.12 22.49
N PRO A 532 37.35 -6.40 22.73
CA PRO A 532 38.65 -6.77 23.24
C PRO A 532 39.62 -6.93 22.06
N GLU A 533 40.78 -6.26 22.16
CA GLU A 533 41.93 -6.43 21.27
C GLU A 533 42.33 -7.90 21.17
N GLN A 534 42.38 -8.45 19.95
CA GLN A 534 43.20 -9.64 19.68
C GLN A 534 43.77 -9.66 18.26
N LYS A 535 45.11 -9.55 18.26
CA LYS A 535 46.15 -10.04 17.33
C LYS A 535 45.75 -10.40 15.89
N THR A 536 46.43 -9.69 15.00
CA THR A 536 46.70 -10.02 13.60
C THR A 536 47.26 -11.43 13.43
N ASP A 537 46.58 -12.25 12.64
CA ASP A 537 47.20 -13.27 11.80
C ASP A 537 46.59 -13.16 10.39
N GLU A 538 47.48 -13.22 9.42
CA GLU A 538 47.33 -12.95 7.99
C GLU A 538 46.74 -14.17 7.26
N GLU A 539 46.14 -13.94 6.07
CA GLU A 539 45.58 -14.92 5.11
C GLU A 539 44.11 -15.37 5.30
N ASP A 540 43.17 -14.70 4.62
CA ASP A 540 42.50 -15.22 3.41
C ASP A 540 41.52 -14.16 2.86
N LYS A 541 41.65 -13.78 1.58
CA LYS A 541 40.91 -12.63 0.99
C LYS A 541 39.79 -13.15 0.06
N PRO A 542 38.50 -12.86 0.30
CA PRO A 542 37.44 -13.22 -0.64
C PRO A 542 37.49 -12.34 -1.91
N PRO A 543 37.01 -12.84 -3.06
CA PRO A 543 37.22 -12.22 -4.35
C PRO A 543 36.40 -10.93 -4.52
N VAL A 544 37.10 -9.85 -4.83
CA VAL A 544 36.52 -8.58 -5.27
C VAL A 544 35.97 -8.76 -6.70
N LEU A 545 34.66 -8.64 -6.87
CA LEU A 545 34.01 -8.60 -8.19
C LEU A 545 34.46 -7.35 -8.94
N LYS A 546 35.37 -7.52 -9.90
CA LYS A 546 35.71 -6.49 -10.89
C LYS A 546 34.63 -6.47 -11.97
N ARG A 547 33.98 -5.32 -12.11
CA ARG A 547 33.12 -4.93 -13.22
C ARG A 547 33.92 -5.06 -14.53
N LYS A 548 33.40 -5.76 -15.54
CA LYS A 548 33.93 -5.65 -16.91
C LYS A 548 33.40 -4.34 -17.49
N GLU A 549 34.33 -3.53 -17.99
CA GLU A 549 34.09 -2.26 -18.70
C GLU A 549 33.30 -2.44 -19.99
#